data_AF-A0A356K1U0-F1
#
_entry.id   AF-A0A356K1U0-F1
#
_cell.length_a   1.000
_cell.length_b   1.000
_cell.length_c   1.000
_cell.angle_alpha   90.00
_cell.angle_beta   90.00
_cell.angle_gamma   90.00
#
_symmetry.space_group_name_H-M   'P 1'
#
loop_
_entity.id
_entity.type
_entity.pdbx_description
1 polymer ?
#
loop_
_entity_poly.entity_id
_entity_poly.type
_entity_poly.pdbx_seq_one_letter_code
_entity_poly.pdbx_strand_id
1 'polypeptide(L)'
;MGRLKKVYAYQIKENKKYKGRYIILIKQPKNDYTFSNNFYKVKLTKDNILPKNKEEINSCEFVKMRMCPYELRVFPINGVKSYSEALAECKETAIPDIDNNLYGYDYEFMFTKKENKSSLIYLGEFDVNNNPPHERKTMNSYMPVYGFISKLEIQVIESYEDNNLKKASIYNKIEREEYVNSSIATVNELKEWMANYNS
;
A
#
# COMPACT_ATOMS: atom_id res chain seq x y z
N MET A 1 -3.99 -12.63 -20.70
CA MET A 1 -2.55 -12.77 -20.42
C MET A 1 -2.11 -11.56 -19.63
N GLY A 2 -1.52 -11.75 -18.45
CA GLY A 2 -1.01 -10.65 -17.62
C GLY A 2 0.11 -9.91 -18.36
N ARG A 3 0.14 -8.58 -18.23
CA ARG A 3 1.23 -7.78 -18.80
C ARG A 3 2.47 -8.01 -17.93
N LEU A 4 3.58 -8.43 -18.57
CA LEU A 4 4.87 -8.57 -17.89
C LEU A 4 5.24 -7.29 -17.14
N LYS A 5 5.76 -7.44 -15.92
CA LYS A 5 6.14 -6.34 -15.04
C LYS A 5 7.63 -6.34 -14.83
N LYS A 6 8.25 -5.17 -14.92
CA LYS A 6 9.66 -4.97 -14.52
C LYS A 6 9.78 -5.16 -13.01
N VAL A 7 10.71 -6.03 -12.61
CA VAL A 7 10.97 -6.31 -11.20
C VAL A 7 12.40 -5.90 -10.87
N TYR A 8 12.53 -5.20 -9.75
CA TYR A 8 13.81 -4.80 -9.18
C TYR A 8 13.93 -5.34 -7.75
N ALA A 9 15.15 -5.45 -7.25
CA ALA A 9 15.44 -5.80 -5.88
C ALA A 9 16.40 -4.80 -5.25
N TYR A 10 16.29 -4.63 -3.93
CA TYR A 10 17.22 -3.88 -3.10
C TYR A 10 17.60 -4.75 -1.90
N GLN A 11 18.89 -4.96 -1.69
CA GLN A 11 19.36 -5.67 -0.51
C GLN A 11 19.41 -4.72 0.69
N ILE A 12 18.79 -5.12 1.79
CA ILE A 12 18.75 -4.37 3.05
C ILE A 12 20.15 -4.37 3.68
N LYS A 13 20.66 -3.18 4.00
CA LYS A 13 22.05 -3.00 4.50
C LYS A 13 22.10 -2.44 5.92
N GLU A 14 21.23 -1.49 6.23
CA GLU A 14 21.35 -0.67 7.45
C GLU A 14 20.57 -1.24 8.64
N ASN A 15 19.43 -1.90 8.38
CA ASN A 15 18.52 -2.42 9.38
C ASN A 15 19.04 -3.74 9.91
N LYS A 16 19.46 -3.74 11.18
CA LYS A 16 20.08 -4.91 11.84
C LYS A 16 19.21 -6.16 11.82
N LYS A 17 17.89 -6.03 11.97
CA LYS A 17 16.96 -7.16 12.07
C LYS A 17 16.69 -7.83 10.73
N TYR A 18 16.63 -7.05 9.65
CA TYR A 18 16.29 -7.54 8.31
C TYR A 18 17.48 -7.55 7.35
N LYS A 19 18.69 -7.27 7.85
CA LYS A 19 19.92 -7.18 7.06
C LYS A 19 20.11 -8.39 6.16
N GLY A 20 20.44 -8.13 4.90
CA GLY A 20 20.68 -9.16 3.89
C GLY A 20 19.41 -9.69 3.19
N ARG A 21 18.21 -9.49 3.75
CA ARG A 21 16.94 -9.73 3.04
C ARG A 21 16.79 -8.73 1.89
N TYR A 22 15.89 -9.03 0.95
CA TYR A 22 15.65 -8.20 -0.22
C TYR A 22 14.25 -7.61 -0.21
N ILE A 23 14.19 -6.31 -0.49
CA ILE A 23 12.99 -5.58 -0.85
C ILE A 23 12.80 -5.75 -2.36
N ILE A 24 11.68 -6.33 -2.76
CA ILE A 24 11.33 -6.57 -4.15
C ILE A 24 10.33 -5.50 -4.60
N LEU A 25 10.69 -4.78 -5.66
CA LEU A 25 9.92 -3.68 -6.24
C LEU A 25 9.29 -4.14 -7.55
N ILE A 26 7.98 -4.35 -7.55
CA ILE A 26 7.21 -4.76 -8.73
C ILE A 26 6.60 -3.53 -9.38
N LYS A 27 7.12 -3.16 -10.55
CA LYS A 27 6.69 -1.96 -11.27
C LYS A 27 5.21 -2.01 -11.64
N GLN A 28 4.51 -0.95 -11.31
CA GLN A 28 3.11 -0.75 -11.68
C GLN A 28 3.01 0.22 -12.87
N PRO A 29 1.98 0.07 -13.73
CA PRO A 29 1.70 1.06 -14.75
C PRO A 29 1.35 2.40 -14.10
N LYS A 30 1.71 3.51 -14.76
CA LYS A 30 1.28 4.84 -14.34
C LYS A 30 -0.25 4.92 -14.39
N ASN A 31 -0.86 5.59 -13.41
CA ASN A 31 -2.27 5.97 -13.43
C ASN A 31 -2.40 7.50 -13.31
N ASP A 32 -3.60 8.03 -13.54
CA ASP A 32 -3.87 9.48 -13.53
C ASP A 32 -3.63 10.16 -12.18
N TYR A 33 -3.52 9.37 -11.11
CA TYR A 33 -3.32 9.84 -9.73
C TYR A 33 -1.87 9.70 -9.23
N THR A 34 -0.96 9.17 -10.05
CA THR A 34 0.47 9.04 -9.71
C THR A 34 1.26 10.28 -10.09
N PHE A 35 2.12 10.75 -9.19
CA PHE A 35 2.93 11.96 -9.38
C PHE A 35 4.17 11.72 -10.24
N SER A 36 4.57 10.47 -10.39
CA SER A 36 5.81 10.03 -10.99
C SER A 36 5.63 8.69 -11.70
N ASN A 37 6.60 8.36 -12.55
CA ASN A 37 6.64 7.05 -13.19
C ASN A 37 7.15 5.95 -12.24
N ASN A 38 7.38 6.23 -10.94
CA ASN A 38 8.08 5.37 -10.00
C ASN A 38 7.15 4.73 -8.98
N PHE A 39 6.17 4.04 -9.53
CA PHE A 39 5.12 3.38 -8.80
C PHE A 39 5.34 1.87 -8.71
N TYR A 40 5.24 1.31 -7.50
CA TYR A 40 5.58 -0.08 -7.21
C TYR A 40 4.62 -0.71 -6.21
N LYS A 41 4.35 -2.01 -6.38
CA LYS A 41 3.97 -2.87 -5.26
C LYS A 41 5.23 -3.48 -4.68
N VAL A 42 5.30 -3.54 -3.36
CA VAL A 42 6.51 -3.96 -2.65
C VAL A 42 6.30 -5.31 -2.00
N LYS A 43 7.31 -6.17 -2.10
CA LYS A 43 7.39 -7.42 -1.35
C LYS A 43 8.70 -7.50 -0.57
N LEU A 44 8.72 -8.37 0.43
CA LEU A 44 9.90 -8.67 1.25
C LEU A 44 10.19 -10.17 1.17
N THR A 45 11.43 -10.56 0.85
CA THR A 45 11.87 -11.97 0.91
C THR A 45 11.85 -12.44 2.35
N LYS A 46 11.63 -13.74 2.62
CA LYS A 46 11.67 -14.27 4.00
C LYS A 46 13.10 -14.39 4.55
N ASP A 47 14.05 -14.62 3.66
CA ASP A 47 15.46 -14.88 3.93
C ASP A 47 16.37 -13.98 3.07
N ASN A 48 17.67 -14.25 3.12
CA ASN A 48 18.72 -13.55 2.38
C ASN A 48 18.96 -14.12 0.97
N ILE A 49 18.00 -14.86 0.40
CA ILE A 49 18.11 -15.41 -0.95
C ILE A 49 17.43 -14.45 -1.92
N LEU A 50 18.17 -14.01 -2.94
CA LEU A 50 17.62 -13.18 -4.00
C LEU A 50 16.75 -14.04 -4.94
N PRO A 51 15.46 -13.72 -5.11
CA PRO A 51 14.58 -14.48 -6.00
C PRO A 51 14.97 -14.30 -7.47
N LYS A 52 14.87 -15.36 -8.26
CA LYS A 52 15.33 -15.44 -9.65
C LYS A 52 14.21 -15.71 -10.65
N ASN A 53 13.07 -16.21 -10.20
CA ASN A 53 11.94 -16.59 -11.05
C ASN A 53 10.61 -16.07 -10.50
N LYS A 54 9.53 -16.22 -11.29
CA LYS A 54 8.21 -15.71 -10.92
C LYS A 54 7.65 -16.40 -9.68
N GLU A 55 7.92 -17.69 -9.48
CA GLU A 55 7.44 -18.47 -8.34
C GLU A 55 8.04 -17.95 -7.02
N GLU A 56 9.35 -17.72 -7.01
CA GLU A 56 10.07 -17.15 -5.87
C GLU A 56 9.65 -15.70 -5.59
N ILE A 57 9.44 -14.87 -6.62
CA ILE A 57 8.90 -13.51 -6.43
C ILE A 57 7.47 -13.58 -5.90
N ASN A 58 6.67 -14.56 -6.33
CA ASN A 58 5.30 -14.73 -5.89
C ASN A 58 5.19 -15.20 -4.44
N SER A 59 6.13 -16.03 -3.97
CA SER A 59 6.19 -16.52 -2.59
C SER A 59 6.67 -15.47 -1.57
N CYS A 60 7.31 -14.38 -2.04
CA CYS A 60 7.63 -13.23 -1.21
C CYS A 60 6.35 -12.55 -0.69
N GLU A 61 6.43 -12.00 0.52
CA GLU A 61 5.29 -11.40 1.20
C GLU A 61 5.08 -9.96 0.77
N PHE A 62 3.86 -9.57 0.45
CA PHE A 62 3.54 -8.16 0.17
C PHE A 62 3.69 -7.31 1.42
N VAL A 63 4.35 -6.16 1.29
CA VAL A 63 4.47 -5.19 2.38
C VAL A 63 3.24 -4.29 2.38
N LYS A 64 2.47 -4.36 3.46
CA LYS A 64 1.30 -3.53 3.71
C LYS A 64 1.76 -2.12 4.06
N MET A 65 1.26 -1.14 3.32
CA MET A 65 1.68 0.25 3.46
C MET A 65 0.86 1.01 4.49
N ARG A 66 -0.45 1.01 4.32
CA ARG A 66 -1.38 1.78 5.16
C ARG A 66 -2.58 0.93 5.46
N MET A 67 -2.93 0.84 6.74
CA MET A 67 -4.18 0.26 7.21
C MET A 67 -5.34 1.24 6.98
N CYS A 68 -6.50 0.72 6.62
CA CYS A 68 -7.75 1.43 6.50
C CYS A 68 -8.87 0.56 7.08
N PRO A 69 -9.59 1.01 8.12
CA PRO A 69 -10.76 0.28 8.60
C PRO A 69 -11.79 0.14 7.48
N TYR A 70 -12.47 -1.00 7.42
CA TYR A 70 -13.42 -1.30 6.35
C TYR A 70 -14.58 -0.29 6.27
N GLU A 71 -15.00 0.25 7.41
CA GLU A 71 -16.02 1.29 7.54
C GLU A 71 -15.61 2.58 6.81
N LEU A 72 -14.30 2.84 6.73
CA LEU A 72 -13.69 4.00 6.07
C LEU A 72 -13.24 3.74 4.64
N ARG A 73 -13.58 2.59 4.06
CA ARG A 73 -13.05 2.19 2.74
C ARG A 73 -13.33 3.20 1.63
N VAL A 74 -14.39 3.99 1.74
CA VAL A 74 -14.76 5.05 0.76
C VAL A 74 -14.27 6.45 1.15
N PHE A 75 -13.63 6.60 2.32
CA PHE A 75 -13.20 7.88 2.88
C PHE A 75 -11.68 8.13 2.66
N PRO A 76 -11.25 9.34 2.26
CA PRO A 76 -12.05 10.52 1.92
C PRO A 76 -12.89 10.34 0.65
N ILE A 77 -14.10 10.90 0.67
CA ILE A 77 -14.95 11.00 -0.51
C ILE A 77 -14.44 12.19 -1.32
N ASN A 78 -14.23 12.05 -2.62
CA ASN A 78 -13.98 13.22 -3.45
C ASN A 78 -15.28 14.04 -3.49
N GLY A 79 -15.20 15.37 -3.34
CA GLY A 79 -16.39 16.25 -3.29
C GLY A 79 -17.25 16.27 -4.56
N VAL A 80 -17.01 15.34 -5.49
CA VAL A 80 -17.75 15.09 -6.72
C VAL A 80 -18.86 14.06 -6.51
N LYS A 81 -18.80 13.22 -5.47
CA LYS A 81 -19.74 12.11 -5.25
C LYS A 81 -20.34 12.15 -3.84
N SER A 82 -21.58 11.70 -3.74
CA SER A 82 -22.20 11.37 -2.46
C SER A 82 -21.60 10.08 -1.87
N TYR A 83 -21.78 9.86 -0.57
CA TYR A 83 -21.32 8.64 0.10
C TYR A 83 -21.93 7.37 -0.50
N SER A 84 -23.21 7.40 -0.86
CA SER A 84 -23.91 6.25 -1.47
C SER A 84 -23.34 5.89 -2.85
N GLU A 85 -23.05 6.89 -3.68
CA GLU A 85 -22.39 6.69 -4.98
C GLU A 85 -20.98 6.12 -4.79
N ALA A 86 -20.20 6.68 -3.86
CA ALA A 86 -18.87 6.17 -3.54
C ALA A 86 -18.91 4.72 -3.00
N LEU A 87 -19.94 4.37 -2.22
CA LEU A 87 -20.16 3.02 -1.69
C LEU A 87 -20.54 2.02 -2.78
N ALA A 88 -21.44 2.40 -3.68
CA ALA A 88 -21.86 1.57 -4.81
C ALA A 88 -20.69 1.31 -5.79
N GLU A 89 -19.80 2.29 -5.97
CA GLU A 89 -18.60 2.16 -6.79
C GLU A 89 -17.48 1.37 -6.12
N CYS A 90 -17.46 1.33 -4.79
CA CYS A 90 -16.55 0.49 -4.02
C CYS A 90 -17.02 -0.97 -4.16
N LYS A 91 -16.78 -1.54 -5.35
CA LYS A 91 -17.17 -2.91 -5.72
C LYS A 91 -16.89 -3.86 -4.57
N GLU A 92 -17.85 -4.74 -4.28
CA GLU A 92 -17.88 -5.79 -3.24
C GLU A 92 -16.67 -6.75 -3.16
N THR A 93 -15.61 -6.49 -3.92
CA THR A 93 -14.37 -7.28 -3.98
C THR A 93 -13.37 -6.99 -2.85
N ALA A 94 -13.55 -5.93 -2.07
CA ALA A 94 -12.64 -5.59 -0.97
C ALA A 94 -13.03 -6.40 0.27
N ILE A 95 -12.43 -7.58 0.42
CA ILE A 95 -12.64 -8.43 1.60
C ILE A 95 -11.66 -7.99 2.69
N PRO A 96 -12.12 -7.48 3.84
CA PRO A 96 -11.23 -7.07 4.92
C PRO A 96 -10.55 -8.27 5.58
N ASP A 97 -9.51 -8.01 6.35
CA ASP A 97 -8.86 -9.03 7.17
C ASP A 97 -9.70 -9.37 8.42
N ILE A 98 -9.17 -10.27 9.26
CA ILE A 98 -9.85 -10.70 10.50
C ILE A 98 -10.10 -9.55 11.49
N ASP A 99 -9.36 -8.45 11.36
CA ASP A 99 -9.52 -7.22 12.14
C ASP A 99 -10.32 -6.16 11.37
N ASN A 100 -11.14 -6.58 10.41
CA ASN A 100 -11.97 -5.68 9.61
C ASN A 100 -11.17 -4.57 8.90
N ASN A 101 -9.90 -4.83 8.55
CA ASN A 101 -9.04 -3.85 7.90
C ASN A 101 -8.81 -4.16 6.42
N LEU A 102 -8.69 -3.10 5.63
CA LEU A 102 -8.13 -3.09 4.28
C LEU A 102 -6.75 -2.43 4.29
N TYR A 103 -5.97 -2.69 3.25
CA TYR A 103 -4.60 -2.20 3.15
C TYR A 103 -4.30 -1.57 1.80
N GLY A 104 -3.53 -0.48 1.82
CA GLY A 104 -2.79 0.01 0.66
C GLY A 104 -1.50 -0.77 0.45
N TYR A 105 -1.09 -0.96 -0.80
CA TYR A 105 0.14 -1.67 -1.19
C TYR A 105 1.01 -0.88 -2.18
N ASP A 106 0.61 0.36 -2.40
CA ASP A 106 0.97 1.18 -3.54
C ASP A 106 2.02 2.21 -3.10
N TYR A 107 3.29 1.93 -3.42
CA TYR A 107 4.43 2.76 -3.05
C TYR A 107 4.89 3.63 -4.21
N GLU A 108 5.10 4.91 -3.94
CA GLU A 108 5.62 5.86 -4.92
C GLU A 108 6.94 6.46 -4.46
N PHE A 109 8.03 6.14 -5.16
CA PHE A 109 9.37 6.58 -4.80
C PHE A 109 9.92 7.63 -5.77
N MET A 110 10.23 8.81 -5.25
CA MET A 110 10.94 9.85 -5.98
C MET A 110 12.44 9.55 -6.06
N PHE A 111 13.00 9.84 -7.23
CA PHE A 111 14.44 9.83 -7.47
C PHE A 111 14.88 11.27 -7.69
N THR A 112 15.73 11.77 -6.83
CA THR A 112 16.41 13.05 -7.00
C THR A 112 17.53 12.93 -8.02
N LYS A 113 18.00 14.05 -8.58
CA LYS A 113 19.10 14.08 -9.57
C LYS A 113 20.40 13.44 -9.06
N LYS A 114 20.59 13.37 -7.74
CA LYS A 114 21.79 12.79 -7.09
C LYS A 114 21.65 11.29 -6.79
N GLU A 115 20.44 10.75 -6.84
CA GLU A 115 20.18 9.34 -6.54
C GLU A 115 20.32 8.50 -7.81
N ASN A 116 21.24 7.54 -7.78
CA ASN A 116 21.44 6.63 -8.90
C ASN A 116 20.46 5.44 -8.80
N LYS A 117 19.79 5.12 -9.90
CA LYS A 117 19.01 3.88 -10.05
C LYS A 117 19.87 2.61 -9.88
N SER A 118 21.20 2.73 -9.95
CA SER A 118 22.15 1.64 -9.76
C SER A 118 22.13 0.98 -8.38
N SER A 119 21.44 1.57 -7.38
CA SER A 119 21.22 0.93 -6.09
C SER A 119 20.25 -0.26 -6.17
N LEU A 120 19.49 -0.35 -7.26
CA LEU A 120 18.53 -1.42 -7.51
C LEU A 120 19.11 -2.46 -8.46
N ILE A 121 18.92 -3.72 -8.11
CA ILE A 121 19.25 -4.89 -8.93
C ILE A 121 18.06 -5.13 -9.86
N TYR A 122 18.26 -5.12 -11.17
CA TYR A 122 17.21 -5.50 -12.11
C TYR A 122 17.11 -7.02 -12.21
N LEU A 123 15.93 -7.58 -11.95
CA LEU A 123 15.71 -9.03 -11.98
C LEU A 123 15.15 -9.52 -13.33
N GLY A 124 14.51 -8.64 -14.09
CA GLY A 124 13.85 -8.98 -15.36
C GLY A 124 12.40 -8.54 -15.43
N GLU A 125 11.69 -9.08 -16.41
CA GLU A 125 10.24 -8.88 -16.59
C GLU A 125 9.50 -10.19 -16.34
N PHE A 126 8.50 -10.16 -15.46
CA PHE A 126 7.79 -11.36 -15.03
C PHE A 126 6.28 -11.14 -14.98
N ASP A 127 5.51 -12.19 -15.24
CA ASP A 127 4.06 -12.23 -14.96
C ASP A 127 3.84 -12.60 -13.48
N VAL A 128 4.08 -11.62 -12.61
CA VAL A 128 3.97 -11.78 -11.15
C VAL A 128 2.57 -11.45 -10.65
N ASN A 129 2.17 -12.14 -9.59
CA ASN A 129 0.91 -11.87 -8.91
C ASN A 129 0.86 -10.40 -8.49
N ASN A 130 -0.21 -9.72 -8.91
CA ASN A 130 -0.46 -8.31 -8.63
C ASN A 130 -1.65 -8.06 -7.70
N ASN A 131 -2.20 -9.12 -7.11
CA ASN A 131 -3.37 -9.08 -6.25
C ASN A 131 -2.91 -9.36 -4.81
N PRO A 132 -2.47 -8.33 -4.06
CA PRO A 132 -2.20 -8.48 -2.64
C PRO A 132 -3.51 -8.75 -1.86
N PRO A 133 -3.43 -9.43 -0.71
CA PRO A 133 -4.60 -9.75 0.09
C PRO A 133 -5.20 -8.50 0.75
N HIS A 134 -6.52 -8.46 0.93
CA HIS A 134 -7.22 -7.37 1.64
C HIS A 134 -6.92 -5.97 1.10
N GLU A 135 -6.68 -5.86 -0.21
CA GLU A 135 -6.34 -4.60 -0.84
C GLU A 135 -7.53 -3.64 -0.87
N ARG A 136 -7.28 -2.39 -0.44
CA ARG A 136 -8.21 -1.29 -0.65
C ARG A 136 -8.20 -0.87 -2.11
N LYS A 137 -9.20 -1.33 -2.87
CA LYS A 137 -9.39 -0.98 -4.29
C LYS A 137 -10.39 0.17 -4.41
N THR A 138 -9.93 1.42 -4.30
CA THR A 138 -10.80 2.57 -4.60
C THR A 138 -10.29 3.32 -5.81
N MET A 139 -11.20 3.70 -6.70
CA MET A 139 -10.87 4.45 -7.91
C MET A 139 -10.57 5.93 -7.60
N ASN A 140 -11.04 6.44 -6.47
CA ASN A 140 -11.09 7.89 -6.17
C ASN A 140 -10.35 8.30 -4.88
N SER A 141 -9.79 7.36 -4.12
CA SER A 141 -9.02 7.62 -2.90
C SER A 141 -7.66 6.90 -3.00
N TYR A 142 -6.90 7.29 -4.01
CA TYR A 142 -5.54 6.82 -4.21
C TYR A 142 -4.57 7.75 -3.46
N MET A 143 -3.99 7.25 -2.36
CA MET A 143 -2.91 7.93 -1.63
C MET A 143 -1.74 6.96 -1.47
N PRO A 144 -0.79 6.92 -2.42
CA PRO A 144 0.42 6.15 -2.24
C PRO A 144 1.26 6.76 -1.12
N VAL A 145 2.12 5.95 -0.50
CA VAL A 145 3.19 6.49 0.34
C VAL A 145 4.21 7.10 -0.59
N TYR A 146 4.38 8.42 -0.43
CA TYR A 146 5.43 9.18 -1.08
C TYR A 146 6.72 9.00 -0.29
N GLY A 147 7.77 8.61 -1.00
CA GLY A 147 9.09 8.43 -0.41
C GLY A 147 10.20 8.88 -1.33
N PHE A 148 11.39 9.04 -0.76
CA PHE A 148 12.62 9.11 -1.54
C PHE A 148 13.23 7.73 -1.60
N ILE A 149 13.80 7.35 -2.75
CA ILE A 149 14.43 6.03 -2.88
C ILE A 149 15.59 5.85 -1.89
N SER A 150 16.28 6.92 -1.48
CA SER A 150 17.29 6.88 -0.40
C SER A 150 16.74 6.43 0.96
N LYS A 151 15.43 6.59 1.20
CA LYS A 151 14.74 6.16 2.42
C LYS A 151 13.97 4.86 2.25
N LEU A 152 14.13 4.16 1.11
CA LEU A 152 13.43 2.94 0.78
C LEU A 152 13.41 1.94 1.94
N GLU A 153 14.58 1.68 2.52
CA GLU A 153 14.73 0.69 3.58
C GLU A 153 13.92 1.04 4.83
N ILE A 154 14.06 2.28 5.31
CA ILE A 154 13.33 2.78 6.48
C ILE A 154 11.83 2.68 6.23
N GLN A 155 11.35 3.24 5.11
CA GLN A 155 9.91 3.32 4.83
C GLN A 155 9.24 1.96 4.65
N VAL A 156 9.90 1.03 3.95
CA VAL A 156 9.36 -0.31 3.71
C VAL A 156 9.39 -1.14 4.99
N ILE A 157 10.47 -1.07 5.76
CA ILE A 157 10.59 -1.85 6.99
C ILE A 157 9.65 -1.35 8.10
N GLU A 158 9.53 -0.04 8.29
CA GLU A 158 8.55 0.53 9.22
C GLU A 158 7.14 0.10 8.83
N SER A 159 6.76 0.23 7.55
CA SER A 159 5.44 -0.23 7.07
C SER A 159 5.19 -1.72 7.34
N TYR A 160 6.21 -2.56 7.12
CA TYR A 160 6.14 -3.99 7.36
C TYR A 160 5.97 -4.31 8.86
N GLU A 161 6.80 -3.71 9.71
CA GLU A 161 6.71 -3.85 11.16
C GLU A 161 5.34 -3.39 11.68
N ASP A 162 4.87 -2.26 11.18
CA ASP A 162 3.62 -1.66 11.61
C ASP A 162 2.41 -2.50 11.17
N ASN A 163 2.32 -2.88 9.90
CA ASN A 163 1.07 -3.41 9.34
C ASN A 163 1.08 -4.93 9.07
N ASN A 164 2.21 -5.51 8.66
CA ASN A 164 2.32 -6.96 8.52
C ASN A 164 2.44 -7.62 9.89
N LEU A 165 3.29 -7.06 10.76
CA LEU A 165 3.51 -7.58 12.12
C LEU A 165 2.62 -6.92 13.19
N LYS A 166 1.75 -5.97 12.81
CA LYS A 166 0.79 -5.30 13.70
C LYS A 166 1.43 -4.63 14.93
N LYS A 167 2.60 -4.02 14.76
CA LYS A 167 3.32 -3.33 15.85
C LYS A 167 2.94 -1.87 16.03
N ALA A 168 2.25 -1.26 15.07
CA ALA A 168 1.80 0.12 15.21
C ALA A 168 0.79 0.23 16.36
N SER A 169 0.79 1.39 17.02
CA SER A 169 -0.06 1.65 18.18
C SER A 169 -1.56 1.51 17.85
N ILE A 170 -1.95 1.79 16.60
CA ILE A 170 -3.32 1.61 16.10
C ILE A 170 -3.86 0.16 16.15
N TYR A 171 -3.00 -0.84 16.38
CA TYR A 171 -3.42 -2.23 16.60
C TYR A 171 -3.64 -2.56 18.09
N ASN A 172 -3.27 -1.66 19.00
CA ASN A 172 -3.62 -1.76 20.42
C ASN A 172 -5.12 -1.54 20.57
N LYS A 173 -5.76 -2.34 21.44
CA LYS A 173 -7.22 -2.37 21.57
C LYS A 173 -7.84 -1.00 21.81
N ILE A 174 -7.30 -0.23 22.76
CA ILE A 174 -7.85 1.10 23.15
C ILE A 174 -7.71 2.08 21.99
N GLU A 175 -6.50 2.26 21.47
CA GLU A 175 -6.23 3.19 20.36
C GLU A 175 -7.03 2.82 19.10
N ARG A 176 -7.24 1.52 18.86
CA ARG A 176 -8.06 1.04 17.76
C ARG A 176 -9.52 1.40 17.93
N GLU A 177 -10.10 1.15 19.11
CA GLU A 177 -11.49 1.50 19.41
C GLU A 177 -11.71 3.00 19.27
N GLU A 178 -10.80 3.82 19.83
CA GLU A 178 -10.84 5.28 19.69
C GLU A 178 -10.76 5.73 18.22
N TYR A 179 -9.82 5.18 17.47
CA TYR A 179 -9.63 5.52 16.06
C TYR A 179 -10.85 5.17 15.20
N VAL A 180 -11.40 3.95 15.36
CA VAL A 180 -12.57 3.50 14.61
C VAL A 180 -13.80 4.32 14.98
N ASN A 181 -14.05 4.56 16.27
CA ASN A 181 -15.20 5.35 16.73
C ASN A 181 -15.14 6.80 16.24
N SER A 182 -13.99 7.45 16.38
CA SER A 182 -13.76 8.81 15.88
C SER A 182 -13.98 8.90 14.38
N SER A 183 -13.47 7.91 13.65
CA SER A 183 -13.61 7.81 12.20
C SER A 183 -15.06 7.62 11.74
N ILE A 184 -15.83 6.77 12.44
CA ILE A 184 -17.27 6.59 12.18
C ILE A 184 -18.02 7.89 12.45
N ALA A 185 -17.71 8.59 13.55
CA ALA A 185 -18.32 9.87 13.88
C ALA A 185 -18.08 10.91 12.77
N THR A 186 -16.83 11.06 12.31
CA THR A 186 -16.50 11.96 11.18
C THR A 186 -17.28 11.63 9.91
N VAL A 187 -17.43 10.35 9.57
CA VAL A 187 -18.22 9.94 8.40
C VAL A 187 -19.69 10.33 8.55
N ASN A 188 -20.26 10.20 9.75
CA ASN A 188 -21.65 10.59 10.01
C ASN A 188 -21.84 12.11 9.93
N GLU A 189 -20.95 12.90 10.56
CA GLU A 189 -20.97 14.36 10.47
C GLU A 189 -20.90 14.84 9.01
N LEU A 190 -20.04 14.22 8.19
CA LEU A 190 -19.93 14.56 6.77
C LEU A 190 -21.18 14.18 5.97
N LYS A 191 -21.85 13.07 6.30
CA LYS A 191 -23.13 12.72 5.67
C LYS A 191 -24.19 13.77 5.98
N GLU A 192 -24.28 14.21 7.21
CA GLU A 192 -25.22 15.27 7.63
C GLU A 192 -24.90 16.60 6.94
N TRP A 193 -23.62 16.99 6.90
CA TRP A 193 -23.18 18.21 6.21
C TRP A 193 -23.51 18.18 4.72
N MET A 194 -23.22 17.08 4.02
CA MET A 194 -23.53 16.95 2.58
C MET A 194 -25.04 16.91 2.30
N ALA A 195 -25.84 16.36 3.21
CA ALA A 195 -27.30 16.37 3.08
C ALA A 195 -27.87 17.80 3.17
N ASN A 196 -27.31 18.62 4.07
CA ASN A 196 -27.73 20.01 4.27
C ASN A 196 -27.15 21.00 3.24
N TYR A 197 -26.06 20.65 2.54
CA TYR A 197 -25.45 21.51 1.53
C TYR A 197 -26.14 21.40 0.15
N ASN A 198 -26.83 20.28 -0.10
CA ASN A 198 -27.55 20.02 -1.35
C ASN A 198 -29.08 20.27 -1.23
N SER A 199 -29.54 20.79 -0.09
CA SER A 199 -30.92 21.23 0.17
C SER A 199 -31.06 22.74 0.05
#